data_AF-A0A7L0W4M9-F1
#
_entry.id   AF-A0A7L0W4M9-F1
#
_cell.length_a   1.000
_cell.length_b   1.000
_cell.length_c   1.000
_cell.angle_alpha   90.00
_cell.angle_beta   90.00
_cell.angle_gamma   90.00
#
_symmetry.space_group_name_H-M   'P 1'
#
loop_
_entity.id
_entity.type
_entity.pdbx_description
1 polymer ?
#
loop_
_entity_poly.entity_id
_entity_poly.type
_entity_poly.pdbx_seq_one_letter_code
_entity_poly.pdbx_strand_id
1 'polypeptide(L)'
;SGEKGHSKKVKLTSAEIGSWQTLSESSRNFLESVMNSTILSILCQQNEEKTDVQKHLNLLKERMLRFFKTLKVPSGKLGNLKNVLSLQVAEKQMLETNEATLVQLQEEINEAERSAERTEETIMRLQHKIQVLKSQLEEAEKEAKKVFQEGDTRALHLPELPKCSFQAPILQEEILKIKNQKDLLKEMNAIQQSADMKNMLTLIEKIYEKVDFV
;
A
#
# COMPACT_ATOMS: atom_id res chain seq x y z
N SER A 1 -49.90 1.17 34.19
CA SER A 1 -51.15 0.80 33.52
C SER A 1 -51.00 -0.56 32.88
N GLY A 2 -51.78 -1.55 33.31
CA GLY A 2 -51.69 -2.93 32.83
C GLY A 2 -52.37 -3.12 31.48
N GLU A 3 -51.65 -3.70 30.52
CA GLU A 3 -52.22 -4.19 29.26
C GLU A 3 -53.08 -5.43 29.54
N LYS A 4 -54.40 -5.27 29.42
CA LYS A 4 -55.33 -6.40 29.32
C LYS A 4 -55.19 -7.00 27.92
N GLY A 5 -54.50 -8.14 27.84
CA GLY A 5 -54.52 -9.00 26.66
C GLY A 5 -55.94 -9.47 26.36
N HIS A 6 -56.60 -8.84 25.39
CA HIS A 6 -57.87 -9.32 24.85
C HIS A 6 -57.58 -10.48 23.89
N SER A 7 -57.66 -11.72 24.40
CA SER A 7 -57.75 -12.90 23.54
C SER A 7 -59.08 -12.84 22.76
N LYS A 8 -59.03 -12.33 21.53
CA LYS A 8 -60.16 -12.39 20.58
C LYS A 8 -60.45 -13.85 20.26
N LYS A 9 -61.46 -14.42 20.92
CA LYS A 9 -61.97 -15.75 20.61
C LYS A 9 -62.73 -15.67 19.28
N VAL A 10 -62.12 -16.14 18.20
CA VAL A 10 -62.72 -16.19 16.88
C VAL A 10 -63.93 -17.13 16.96
N LYS A 11 -65.14 -16.58 16.80
CA LYS A 11 -66.36 -17.37 16.69
C LYS A 11 -66.42 -17.92 15.26
N LEU A 12 -65.97 -19.16 15.09
CA LEU A 12 -66.07 -19.86 13.83
C LEU A 12 -67.54 -20.21 13.57
N THR A 13 -68.04 -19.82 12.41
CA THR A 13 -69.38 -20.17 11.95
C THR A 13 -69.40 -21.61 11.40
N SER A 14 -70.55 -22.29 11.47
CA SER A 14 -70.68 -23.67 10.97
C SER A 14 -70.34 -23.80 9.47
N ALA A 15 -70.46 -22.73 8.70
CA ALA A 15 -70.09 -22.68 7.28
C ALA A 15 -68.56 -22.64 7.07
N GLU A 16 -67.82 -21.92 7.93
CA GLU A 16 -66.36 -21.88 7.89
C GLU A 16 -65.73 -23.22 8.30
N ILE A 17 -66.37 -23.97 9.20
CA ILE A 17 -65.92 -25.33 9.58
C ILE A 17 -66.24 -26.33 8.46
N GLY A 18 -67.29 -26.08 7.67
CA GLY A 18 -67.65 -26.89 6.51
C GLY A 18 -66.66 -26.82 5.34
N SER A 19 -65.90 -25.73 5.21
CA SER A 19 -64.88 -25.55 4.17
C SER A 19 -63.51 -26.12 4.53
N TRP A 20 -63.36 -26.74 5.71
CA TRP A 20 -62.08 -27.32 6.13
C TRP A 20 -61.75 -28.59 5.34
N GLN A 21 -60.53 -28.64 4.84
CA GLN A 21 -60.02 -29.76 4.06
C GLN A 21 -59.21 -30.70 4.95
N THR A 22 -59.15 -31.97 4.58
CA THR A 22 -58.20 -32.90 5.19
C THR A 22 -56.78 -32.46 4.90
N LEU A 23 -55.88 -32.69 5.85
CA LEU A 23 -54.46 -32.35 5.70
C LEU A 23 -53.87 -32.94 4.41
N SER A 24 -53.11 -32.13 3.66
CA SER A 24 -52.48 -32.58 2.41
C SER A 24 -51.49 -33.73 2.66
N GLU A 25 -51.28 -34.57 1.66
CA GLU A 25 -50.31 -35.68 1.75
C GLU A 25 -48.88 -35.19 2.02
N SER A 26 -48.45 -34.10 1.37
CA SER A 26 -47.16 -33.47 1.63
C SER A 26 -46.97 -33.05 3.09
N SER A 27 -48.00 -32.45 3.70
CA SER A 27 -47.96 -32.03 5.09
C SER A 27 -47.97 -33.22 6.05
N ARG A 28 -48.73 -34.29 5.72
CA ARG A 28 -48.72 -35.54 6.48
C ARG A 28 -47.34 -36.19 6.47
N ASN A 29 -46.70 -36.28 5.30
CA ASN A 29 -45.36 -36.83 5.15
C ASN A 29 -44.30 -35.99 5.89
N PHE A 30 -44.44 -34.66 5.88
CA PHE A 30 -43.58 -33.78 6.66
C PHE A 30 -43.73 -34.02 8.17
N LEU A 31 -44.96 -34.04 8.69
CA LEU A 31 -45.21 -34.33 10.11
C LEU A 31 -44.71 -35.73 10.49
N GLU A 32 -44.86 -36.72 9.61
CA GLU A 32 -44.28 -38.04 9.81
C GLU A 32 -42.75 -38.00 9.94
N SER A 33 -42.07 -37.26 9.06
CA SER A 33 -40.62 -37.08 9.10
C SER A 33 -40.16 -36.42 10.41
N VAL A 34 -40.87 -35.38 10.87
CA VAL A 34 -40.59 -34.72 12.15
C VAL A 34 -40.78 -35.68 13.33
N MET A 35 -41.83 -36.50 13.31
CA MET A 35 -42.04 -37.55 14.32
C MET A 35 -40.93 -38.60 14.29
N ASN A 36 -40.49 -39.05 13.12
CA ASN A 36 -39.38 -40.00 13.00
C ASN A 36 -38.07 -39.40 13.55
N SER A 37 -37.79 -38.14 13.23
CA SER A 37 -36.60 -37.43 13.71
C SER A 37 -36.61 -37.25 15.23
N THR A 38 -37.75 -36.88 15.81
CA THR A 38 -37.89 -36.75 17.28
C THR A 38 -37.80 -38.09 17.99
N ILE A 39 -38.41 -39.15 17.45
CA ILE A 39 -38.24 -40.53 17.96
C ILE A 39 -36.76 -40.92 17.93
N LEU A 40 -36.06 -40.68 16.81
CA LEU A 40 -34.64 -40.98 16.70
C LEU A 40 -33.82 -40.20 17.74
N SER A 41 -34.09 -38.91 17.92
CA SER A 41 -33.43 -38.06 18.91
C SER A 41 -33.60 -38.61 20.35
N ILE A 42 -34.83 -38.98 20.73
CA ILE A 42 -35.14 -39.56 22.04
C ILE A 42 -34.42 -40.90 22.24
N LEU A 43 -34.42 -41.77 21.22
CA LEU A 43 -33.73 -43.06 21.29
C LEU A 43 -32.21 -42.90 21.34
N CYS A 44 -31.64 -41.87 20.72
CA CYS A 44 -30.22 -41.55 20.82
C CYS A 44 -29.81 -41.07 22.22
N GLN A 45 -30.70 -40.37 22.94
CA GLN A 45 -30.44 -39.85 24.29
C GLN A 45 -30.54 -40.91 25.40
N GLN A 46 -31.19 -42.04 25.15
CA GLN A 46 -31.30 -43.13 26.12
C GLN A 46 -30.10 -44.08 26.06
N ASN A 47 -29.57 -44.45 27.22
CA ASN A 47 -28.41 -45.35 27.38
C ASN A 47 -28.80 -46.81 27.70
N GLU A 48 -30.04 -47.06 28.13
CA GLU A 48 -30.56 -48.39 28.51
C GLU A 48 -31.43 -49.02 27.41
N GLU A 49 -32.05 -50.17 27.68
CA GLU A 49 -32.78 -51.00 26.71
C GLU A 49 -33.86 -50.22 25.94
N LYS A 50 -33.57 -49.93 24.66
CA LYS A 50 -34.36 -49.01 23.80
C LYS A 50 -35.62 -49.64 23.22
N THR A 51 -35.80 -50.94 23.42
CA THR A 51 -36.78 -51.76 22.70
C THR A 51 -38.22 -51.42 23.08
N ASP A 52 -38.51 -51.24 24.36
CA ASP A 52 -39.86 -50.93 24.83
C ASP A 52 -40.24 -49.47 24.60
N VAL A 53 -39.30 -48.54 24.80
CA VAL A 53 -39.50 -47.11 24.47
C VAL A 53 -39.77 -46.94 22.98
N GLN A 54 -39.01 -47.62 22.12
CA GLN A 54 -39.26 -47.60 20.69
C GLN A 54 -40.64 -48.17 20.32
N LYS A 55 -41.09 -49.27 20.93
CA LYS A 55 -42.45 -49.81 20.71
C LYS A 55 -43.52 -48.79 21.09
N HIS A 56 -43.40 -48.14 22.25
CA HIS A 56 -44.34 -47.12 22.70
C HIS A 56 -44.37 -45.88 21.80
N LEU A 57 -43.20 -45.40 21.38
CA LEU A 57 -43.07 -44.27 20.46
C LEU A 57 -43.65 -44.59 19.08
N ASN A 58 -43.43 -45.80 18.55
CA ASN A 58 -44.04 -46.24 17.31
C ASN A 58 -45.56 -46.35 17.40
N LEU A 59 -46.10 -46.85 18.51
CA LEU A 59 -47.55 -46.90 18.72
C LEU A 59 -48.15 -45.48 18.76
N LEU A 60 -47.46 -44.54 19.40
CA LEU A 60 -47.87 -43.13 19.44
C LEU A 60 -47.85 -42.51 18.04
N LYS A 61 -46.77 -42.74 17.27
CA LYS A 61 -46.65 -42.33 15.87
C LYS A 61 -47.85 -42.80 15.06
N GLU A 62 -48.18 -44.09 15.11
CA GLU A 62 -49.31 -44.66 14.36
C GLU A 62 -50.66 -44.03 14.73
N ARG A 63 -50.89 -43.76 16.02
CA ARG A 63 -52.11 -43.07 16.49
C ARG A 63 -52.18 -41.63 15.96
N MET A 64 -51.07 -40.90 16.01
CA MET A 64 -51.01 -39.52 15.50
C MET A 64 -51.19 -39.47 13.98
N LEU A 65 -50.55 -40.38 13.23
CA LEU A 65 -50.74 -40.48 11.79
C LEU A 65 -52.19 -40.76 11.41
N ARG A 66 -52.87 -41.64 12.16
CA ARG A 66 -54.31 -41.88 11.98
C ARG A 66 -55.14 -40.63 12.25
N PHE A 67 -54.81 -39.89 13.31
CA PHE A 67 -55.47 -38.63 13.63
C PHE A 67 -55.28 -37.58 12.52
N PHE A 68 -54.07 -37.45 11.98
CA PHE A 68 -53.77 -36.53 10.88
C PHE A 68 -54.51 -36.86 9.58
N LYS A 69 -54.92 -38.13 9.35
CA LYS A 69 -55.79 -38.51 8.21
C LYS A 69 -57.21 -37.97 8.36
N THR A 70 -57.72 -37.90 9.58
CA THR A 70 -59.08 -37.42 9.89
C THR A 70 -59.14 -35.94 10.26
N LEU A 71 -57.98 -35.33 10.53
CA LEU A 71 -57.87 -33.95 10.95
C LEU A 71 -58.28 -33.02 9.79
N LYS A 72 -59.37 -32.30 10.00
CA LYS A 72 -59.79 -31.20 9.13
C LYS A 72 -59.06 -29.94 9.55
N VAL A 73 -58.38 -29.32 8.61
CA VAL A 73 -57.68 -28.06 8.80
C VAL A 73 -58.32 -26.99 7.91
N PRO A 74 -58.36 -25.73 8.34
CA PRO A 74 -58.77 -24.64 7.47
C PRO A 74 -58.00 -24.71 6.15
N SER A 75 -58.70 -24.72 5.02
CA SER A 75 -58.07 -24.62 3.70
C SER A 75 -57.59 -23.19 3.51
N GLY A 76 -56.52 -22.84 4.21
CA GLY A 76 -55.90 -21.53 4.12
C GLY A 76 -55.32 -21.38 2.73
N LYS A 77 -56.00 -20.60 1.88
CA LYS A 77 -55.32 -19.89 0.79
C LYS A 77 -54.42 -18.88 1.48
N LEU A 78 -53.26 -19.33 1.95
CA LEU A 78 -52.29 -18.54 2.68
C LEU A 78 -51.68 -17.56 1.67
N GLY A 79 -52.38 -16.46 1.39
CA GLY A 79 -51.96 -15.43 0.42
C GLY A 79 -50.56 -14.89 0.70
N ASN A 80 -50.10 -15.06 1.94
CA ASN A 80 -48.78 -14.72 2.45
C ASN A 80 -47.65 -15.54 1.81
N LEU A 81 -47.92 -16.75 1.30
CA LEU A 81 -46.90 -17.60 0.66
C LEU A 81 -46.51 -17.14 -0.76
N LYS A 82 -47.33 -16.33 -1.42
CA LYS A 82 -46.96 -15.73 -2.70
C LYS A 82 -45.72 -14.85 -2.55
N ASN A 83 -45.61 -14.15 -1.41
CA ASN A 83 -44.45 -13.33 -1.08
C ASN A 83 -43.22 -14.19 -0.79
N VAL A 84 -43.39 -15.39 -0.23
CA VAL A 84 -42.28 -16.31 0.06
C VAL A 84 -41.61 -16.79 -1.23
N LEU A 85 -42.40 -17.14 -2.26
CA LEU A 85 -41.82 -17.54 -3.55
C LEU A 85 -41.06 -16.38 -4.22
N SER A 86 -41.59 -15.16 -4.20
CA SER A 86 -40.87 -14.00 -4.74
C SER A 86 -39.60 -13.68 -3.94
N LEU A 87 -39.63 -13.86 -2.61
CA LEU A 87 -38.46 -13.69 -1.76
C LEU A 87 -37.40 -14.76 -2.09
N GLN A 88 -37.80 -16.02 -2.25
CA GLN A 88 -36.91 -17.10 -2.62
C GLN A 88 -36.23 -16.86 -3.97
N VAL A 89 -36.97 -16.38 -4.98
CA VAL A 89 -36.40 -16.06 -6.29
C VAL A 89 -35.43 -14.89 -6.20
N ALA A 90 -35.77 -13.83 -5.45
CA ALA A 90 -34.88 -12.69 -5.24
C ALA A 90 -33.60 -13.09 -4.47
N GLU A 91 -33.73 -13.93 -3.45
CA GLU A 91 -32.60 -14.46 -2.67
C GLU A 91 -31.68 -15.33 -3.54
N LYS A 92 -32.25 -16.19 -4.39
CA LYS A 92 -31.47 -16.99 -5.33
C LYS A 92 -30.73 -16.13 -6.35
N GLN A 93 -31.40 -15.11 -6.92
CA GLN A 93 -30.74 -14.20 -7.85
C GLN A 93 -29.62 -13.41 -7.18
N MET A 94 -29.83 -12.95 -5.94
CA MET A 94 -28.80 -12.28 -5.16
C MET A 94 -27.61 -13.20 -4.88
N LEU A 95 -27.87 -14.48 -4.56
CA LEU A 95 -26.84 -15.48 -4.36
C LEU A 95 -26.00 -15.69 -5.63
N GLU A 96 -26.64 -15.86 -6.78
CA GLU A 96 -25.96 -16.01 -8.08
C GLU A 96 -25.09 -14.78 -8.40
N THR A 97 -25.58 -13.56 -8.14
CA THR A 97 -24.78 -12.35 -8.34
C THR A 97 -23.61 -12.25 -7.36
N ASN A 98 -23.80 -12.69 -6.11
CA ASN A 98 -22.73 -12.69 -5.11
C ASN A 98 -21.65 -13.72 -5.43
N GLU A 99 -22.02 -14.89 -5.95
CA GLU A 99 -21.04 -15.88 -6.43
C GLU A 99 -20.21 -15.32 -7.59
N ALA A 100 -20.84 -14.63 -8.55
CA ALA A 100 -20.13 -14.00 -9.65
C ALA A 100 -19.18 -12.88 -9.18
N THR A 101 -19.60 -12.04 -8.24
CA THR A 101 -18.72 -10.99 -7.69
C THR A 101 -17.58 -11.55 -6.86
N LEU A 102 -17.80 -12.66 -6.13
CA LEU A 102 -16.73 -13.35 -5.42
C LEU A 102 -15.66 -13.89 -6.37
N VAL A 103 -16.06 -14.47 -7.51
CA VAL A 103 -15.10 -14.92 -8.53
C VAL A 103 -14.30 -13.74 -9.08
N GLN A 104 -14.96 -12.62 -9.41
CA GLN A 104 -14.27 -11.43 -9.88
C GLN A 104 -13.28 -10.87 -8.85
N LEU A 105 -13.68 -10.79 -7.58
CA LEU A 105 -12.78 -10.32 -6.51
C LEU A 105 -11.58 -11.24 -6.33
N GLN A 106 -11.75 -12.55 -6.48
CA GLN A 106 -10.64 -13.49 -6.43
C GLN A 106 -9.67 -13.29 -7.60
N GLU A 107 -10.17 -13.00 -8.80
CA GLU A 107 -9.34 -12.66 -9.96
C GLU A 107 -8.57 -11.35 -9.74
N GLU A 108 -9.21 -10.32 -9.18
CA GLU A 108 -8.57 -9.04 -8.85
C GLU A 108 -7.47 -9.21 -7.79
N ILE A 109 -7.70 -10.02 -6.76
CA ILE A 109 -6.69 -10.36 -5.75
C ILE A 109 -5.49 -11.05 -6.41
N ASN A 110 -5.74 -12.05 -7.26
CA ASN A 110 -4.66 -12.78 -7.95
C ASN A 110 -3.85 -11.87 -8.90
N GLU A 111 -4.48 -10.88 -9.54
CA GLU A 111 -3.77 -9.90 -10.35
C GLU A 111 -2.94 -8.95 -9.48
N ALA A 112 -3.49 -8.48 -8.37
CA ALA A 112 -2.79 -7.63 -7.42
C ALA A 112 -1.57 -8.34 -6.81
N GLU A 113 -1.69 -9.62 -6.46
CA GLU A 113 -0.59 -10.46 -5.98
C GLU A 113 0.51 -10.59 -7.03
N ARG A 114 0.17 -10.97 -8.28
CA ARG A 114 1.14 -11.03 -9.38
C ARG A 114 1.81 -9.70 -9.66
N SER A 115 1.09 -8.58 -9.50
CA SER A 115 1.66 -7.24 -9.61
C SER A 115 2.66 -6.98 -8.47
N ALA A 116 2.30 -7.30 -7.23
CA ALA A 116 3.15 -7.14 -6.07
C ALA A 116 4.45 -7.95 -6.20
N GLU A 117 4.38 -9.22 -6.61
CA GLU A 117 5.54 -10.06 -6.88
C GLU A 117 6.50 -9.43 -7.89
N ARG A 118 5.99 -8.93 -9.03
CA ARG A 118 6.81 -8.23 -10.04
C ARG A 118 7.47 -6.97 -9.48
N THR A 119 6.76 -6.22 -8.63
CA THR A 119 7.36 -5.04 -7.97
C THR A 119 8.45 -5.45 -6.99
N GLU A 120 8.28 -6.54 -6.26
CA GLU A 120 9.28 -7.06 -5.33
C GLU A 120 10.54 -7.55 -6.05
N GLU A 121 10.39 -8.28 -7.15
CA GLU A 121 11.52 -8.65 -8.03
C GLU A 121 12.27 -7.42 -8.55
N THR A 122 11.53 -6.36 -8.89
CA THR A 122 12.12 -5.09 -9.35
C THR A 122 12.88 -4.39 -8.23
N ILE A 123 12.33 -4.38 -7.02
CA ILE A 123 13.01 -3.84 -5.83
C ILE A 123 14.31 -4.59 -5.56
N MET A 124 14.28 -5.93 -5.56
CA MET A 124 15.46 -6.77 -5.33
C MET A 124 16.55 -6.51 -6.38
N ARG A 125 16.17 -6.39 -7.65
CA ARG A 125 17.09 -6.07 -8.75
C ARG A 125 17.74 -4.69 -8.56
N LEU A 126 16.96 -3.67 -8.19
CA LEU A 126 17.46 -2.33 -7.95
C LEU A 126 18.39 -2.28 -6.73
N GLN A 127 18.04 -2.97 -5.64
CA GLN A 127 18.90 -3.09 -4.46
C GLN A 127 20.26 -3.72 -4.81
N HIS A 128 20.25 -4.82 -5.57
CA HIS A 128 21.49 -5.43 -6.06
C HIS A 128 22.32 -4.44 -6.91
N LYS A 129 21.67 -3.71 -7.82
CA LYS A 129 22.36 -2.71 -8.66
C LYS A 129 22.97 -1.58 -7.82
N ILE A 130 22.26 -1.10 -6.80
CA ILE A 130 22.77 -0.10 -5.85
C ILE A 130 23.99 -0.64 -5.10
N GLN A 131 23.95 -1.89 -4.64
CA GLN A 131 25.08 -2.52 -3.95
C GLN A 131 26.31 -2.61 -4.84
N VAL A 132 26.15 -3.04 -6.10
CA VAL A 132 27.25 -3.09 -7.08
C VAL A 132 27.83 -1.70 -7.32
N LEU A 133 26.99 -0.70 -7.59
CA LEU A 133 27.44 0.68 -7.81
C LEU A 133 28.15 1.25 -6.59
N LYS A 134 27.68 0.93 -5.38
CA LYS A 134 28.33 1.33 -4.13
C LYS A 134 29.75 0.75 -4.04
N SER A 135 29.93 -0.52 -4.38
CA SER A 135 31.27 -1.14 -4.38
C SER A 135 32.19 -0.52 -5.45
N GLN A 136 31.67 -0.22 -6.63
CA GLN A 136 32.44 0.44 -7.69
C GLN A 136 32.86 1.86 -7.29
N LEU A 137 31.95 2.60 -6.65
CA LEU A 137 32.23 3.94 -6.14
C LEU A 137 33.31 3.90 -5.05
N GLU A 138 33.24 2.93 -4.12
CA GLU A 138 34.25 2.76 -3.08
C GLU A 138 35.64 2.44 -3.66
N GLU A 139 35.71 1.59 -4.68
CA GLU A 139 36.98 1.29 -5.37
C GLU A 139 37.51 2.50 -6.13
N ALA A 140 36.66 3.25 -6.84
CA ALA A 140 37.04 4.48 -7.52
C ALA A 140 37.52 5.56 -6.53
N GLU A 141 36.90 5.68 -5.36
CA GLU A 141 37.33 6.58 -4.30
C GLU A 141 38.69 6.17 -3.72
N LYS A 142 38.92 4.86 -3.51
CA LYS A 142 40.24 4.34 -3.10
C LYS A 142 41.32 4.66 -4.14
N GLU A 143 41.02 4.49 -5.42
CA GLU A 143 41.95 4.80 -6.51
C GLU A 143 42.25 6.31 -6.58
N ALA A 144 41.22 7.14 -6.56
CA ALA A 144 41.37 8.60 -6.52
C ALA A 144 42.21 9.02 -5.30
N LYS A 145 41.94 8.46 -4.12
CA LYS A 145 42.71 8.75 -2.90
C LYS A 145 44.19 8.37 -3.03
N LYS A 146 44.54 7.28 -3.75
CA LYS A 146 45.95 6.95 -4.04
C LYS A 146 46.61 8.01 -4.93
N VAL A 147 45.92 8.45 -5.99
CA VAL A 147 46.40 9.53 -6.87
C VAL A 147 46.59 10.83 -6.11
N PHE A 148 45.67 11.18 -5.22
CA PHE A 148 45.78 12.38 -4.38
C PHE A 148 46.86 12.27 -3.31
N GLN A 149 47.11 11.08 -2.73
CA GLN A 149 48.24 10.86 -1.82
C GLN A 149 49.60 10.94 -2.54
N GLU A 150 49.69 10.50 -3.78
CA GLU A 150 50.87 10.75 -4.63
C GLU A 150 51.03 12.26 -4.92
N GLY A 151 49.93 13.00 -5.03
CA GLY A 151 49.90 14.46 -5.20
C GLY A 151 50.35 15.25 -3.97
N ASP A 152 50.05 14.78 -2.76
CA ASP A 152 50.48 15.43 -1.51
C ASP A 152 51.99 15.32 -1.24
N THR A 153 52.67 14.38 -1.91
CA THR A 153 54.14 14.27 -1.84
C THR A 153 54.84 15.20 -2.84
N ARG A 154 54.10 15.84 -3.75
CA ARG A 154 54.64 16.54 -4.91
C ARG A 154 53.66 17.63 -5.34
N ALA A 155 53.31 18.54 -4.41
CA ALA A 155 52.83 19.87 -4.76
C ALA A 155 53.87 20.46 -5.70
N LEU A 156 53.59 20.38 -7.03
CA LEU A 156 54.45 20.71 -8.16
C LEU A 156 55.95 20.55 -7.84
N HIS A 157 56.66 19.52 -8.32
CA HIS A 157 58.14 19.57 -8.31
C HIS A 157 58.66 20.62 -9.29
N LEU A 158 58.36 21.87 -8.97
CA LEU A 158 59.14 23.00 -9.37
C LEU A 158 60.44 22.86 -8.58
N PRO A 159 61.61 22.96 -9.25
CA PRO A 159 62.84 23.21 -8.53
C PRO A 159 62.59 24.39 -7.58
N GLU A 160 62.93 24.25 -6.31
CA GLU A 160 62.93 25.40 -5.40
C GLU A 160 63.73 26.51 -6.06
N LEU A 161 63.09 27.65 -6.36
CA LEU A 161 63.76 28.77 -6.97
C LEU A 161 64.92 29.17 -6.05
N PRO A 162 66.17 29.31 -6.57
CA PRO A 162 67.30 29.67 -5.74
C PRO A 162 66.97 30.93 -4.94
N LYS A 163 67.26 30.94 -3.63
CA LYS A 163 67.02 32.11 -2.75
C LYS A 163 67.62 33.41 -3.30
N CYS A 164 68.62 33.30 -4.19
CA CYS A 164 69.23 34.40 -4.94
C CYS A 164 68.22 35.16 -5.84
N SER A 165 67.15 34.53 -6.32
CA SER A 165 66.10 35.18 -7.11
C SER A 165 65.23 36.13 -6.26
N PHE A 166 65.11 35.86 -4.96
CA PHE A 166 64.38 36.72 -4.00
C PHE A 166 65.29 37.73 -3.30
N GLN A 167 66.59 37.64 -3.53
CA GLN A 167 67.63 38.42 -2.87
C GLN A 167 68.49 39.16 -3.89
N ALA A 168 67.92 39.48 -5.05
CA ALA A 168 68.48 40.52 -5.91
C ALA A 168 68.37 41.86 -5.15
N PRO A 169 69.48 42.61 -4.97
CA PRO A 169 69.40 43.97 -4.45
C PRO A 169 68.36 44.73 -5.25
N ILE A 170 67.42 45.36 -4.56
CA ILE A 170 66.39 46.14 -5.24
C ILE A 170 67.14 47.23 -6.03
N LEU A 171 66.76 47.50 -7.28
CA LEU A 171 67.45 48.49 -8.14
C LEU A 171 67.69 49.83 -7.41
N GLN A 172 66.80 50.15 -6.47
CA GLN A 172 66.88 51.28 -5.55
C GLN A 172 68.16 51.29 -4.68
N GLU A 173 68.58 50.15 -4.12
CA GLU A 173 69.83 50.04 -3.34
C GLU A 173 71.08 50.17 -4.21
N GLU A 174 71.04 49.69 -5.45
CA GLU A 174 72.13 49.86 -6.41
C GLU A 174 72.28 51.32 -6.86
N ILE A 175 71.16 52.01 -7.13
CA ILE A 175 71.16 53.44 -7.50
C ILE A 175 71.75 54.32 -6.38
N LEU A 176 71.55 53.96 -5.10
CA LEU A 176 72.14 54.66 -3.96
C LEU A 176 73.67 54.52 -3.86
N LYS A 177 74.28 53.53 -4.51
CA LYS A 177 75.75 53.32 -4.51
C LYS A 177 76.47 54.13 -5.61
N ILE A 178 75.72 54.80 -6.51
CA ILE A 178 76.29 55.54 -7.64
C ILE A 178 76.77 56.93 -7.20
N LYS A 179 78.02 57.27 -7.54
CA LYS A 179 78.73 58.48 -7.07
C LYS A 179 78.05 59.83 -7.43
N ASN A 180 77.20 59.87 -8.46
CA ASN A 180 76.49 61.06 -8.96
C ASN A 180 74.97 61.02 -8.67
N GLN A 181 74.58 60.46 -7.52
CA GLN A 181 73.20 60.20 -7.11
C GLN A 181 72.22 61.39 -7.28
N LYS A 182 72.64 62.60 -6.92
CA LYS A 182 71.75 63.78 -6.91
C LYS A 182 71.39 64.28 -8.30
N ASP A 183 72.31 64.17 -9.25
CA ASP A 183 72.11 64.64 -10.63
C ASP A 183 71.26 63.62 -11.40
N LEU A 184 71.53 62.33 -11.22
CA LEU A 184 70.72 61.26 -11.78
C LEU A 184 69.27 61.32 -11.29
N LEU A 185 69.05 61.56 -9.99
CA LEU A 185 67.69 61.71 -9.44
C LEU A 185 66.95 62.93 -10.01
N LYS A 186 67.66 64.03 -10.29
CA LYS A 186 67.06 65.21 -10.94
C LYS A 186 66.68 64.91 -12.39
N GLU A 187 67.55 64.25 -13.14
CA GLU A 187 67.26 63.85 -14.53
C GLU A 187 66.13 62.84 -14.60
N MET A 188 66.11 61.83 -13.73
CA MET A 188 65.02 60.86 -13.63
C MET A 188 63.69 61.56 -13.29
N ASN A 189 63.69 62.52 -12.36
CA ASN A 189 62.49 63.29 -12.05
C ASN A 189 62.06 64.16 -13.25
N ALA A 190 63.00 64.78 -13.97
CA ALA A 190 62.71 65.55 -15.18
C ALA A 190 62.09 64.66 -16.28
N ILE A 191 62.61 63.45 -16.47
CA ILE A 191 62.07 62.45 -17.42
C ILE A 191 60.68 61.99 -16.97
N GLN A 192 60.49 61.71 -15.68
CA GLN A 192 59.20 61.29 -15.14
C GLN A 192 58.13 62.38 -15.23
N GLN A 193 58.52 63.66 -15.14
CA GLN A 193 57.62 64.79 -15.31
C GLN A 193 57.41 65.22 -16.77
N SER A 194 58.15 64.63 -17.72
CA SER A 194 58.01 64.91 -19.14
C SER A 194 56.61 64.55 -19.67
N ALA A 195 56.18 65.26 -20.71
CA ALA A 195 54.89 65.01 -21.35
C ALA A 195 54.81 63.58 -21.92
N ASP A 196 55.90 63.09 -22.51
CA ASP A 196 55.96 61.77 -23.14
C ASP A 196 55.79 60.64 -22.12
N MET A 197 56.43 60.75 -20.95
CA MET A 197 56.31 59.74 -19.91
C MET A 197 54.91 59.72 -19.28
N LYS A 198 54.28 60.89 -19.11
CA LYS A 198 52.88 60.99 -18.65
C LYS A 198 51.89 60.41 -19.67
N ASN A 199 52.12 60.64 -20.96
CA ASN A 199 51.32 60.06 -22.03
C ASN A 199 51.45 58.53 -22.07
N MET A 200 52.66 58.00 -21.87
CA MET A 200 52.89 56.56 -21.76
C MET A 200 52.20 55.96 -20.53
N LEU A 201 52.27 56.62 -19.37
CA LEU A 201 51.62 56.13 -18.15
C LEU A 201 50.09 56.04 -18.32
N THR A 202 49.48 57.09 -18.85
CA THR A 202 48.03 57.14 -19.11
C THR A 202 47.59 56.13 -20.17
N LEU A 203 48.44 55.82 -21.16
CA LEU A 203 48.18 54.74 -22.12
C LEU A 203 48.17 53.37 -21.43
N ILE A 204 49.14 53.11 -20.55
CA ILE A 204 49.22 51.87 -19.79
C ILE A 204 48.01 51.73 -18.86
N GLU A 205 47.64 52.78 -18.12
CA GLU A 205 46.44 52.79 -17.26
C GLU A 205 45.17 52.46 -18.06
N LYS A 206 44.98 53.07 -19.23
CA LYS A 206 43.84 52.76 -20.11
C LYS A 206 43.84 51.33 -20.65
N ILE A 207 45.02 50.73 -20.83
CA ILE A 207 45.13 49.33 -21.26
C ILE A 207 44.72 48.42 -20.09
N TYR A 208 45.22 48.67 -18.88
CA TYR A 208 44.86 47.90 -17.69
C TYR A 208 43.37 48.02 -17.35
N GLU A 209 42.80 49.22 -17.41
CA GLU A 209 41.37 49.44 -17.19
C GLU A 209 40.53 48.62 -18.19
N LYS A 210 41.01 48.37 -19.41
CA LYS A 210 40.32 47.52 -20.39
C LYS A 210 40.53 46.02 -20.21
N VAL A 211 41.59 45.60 -19.52
CA VAL A 211 41.90 44.17 -19.30
C VAL A 211 41.05 43.59 -18.15
N ASP A 212 40.66 44.41 -17.17
CA ASP A 212 39.80 43.99 -16.05
C ASP A 212 38.29 43.85 -16.42
N PHE A 213 37.90 44.13 -17.68
CA PHE A 213 36.54 43.93 -18.21
C PHE A 213 36.40 42.70 -19.13
N VAL A 214 37.39 41.80 -19.17
CA VAL A 214 37.34 40.50 -19.88
C VAL A 214 37.34 39.36 -18.88
#